data_AF-A0A2G5WG18-F1
#
_entry.id   AF-A0A2G5WG18-F1
#
_cell.length_a   1.000
_cell.length_b   1.000
_cell.length_c   1.000
_cell.angle_alpha   90.00
_cell.angle_beta   90.00
_cell.angle_gamma   90.00
#
_symmetry.space_group_name_H-M   'P 1'
#
loop_
_entity.id
_entity.type
_entity.pdbx_description
1 polymer ?
#
loop_
_entity_poly.entity_id
_entity_poly.type
_entity_poly.pdbx_seq_one_letter_code
_entity_poly.pdbx_strand_id
1 'polypeptide(L)'
;MNKDQNNISSIGGLVGKLNGGKIVNCSVEGTININGSATNVGSLVGSMDGGEIENSTANMKITILEDSVFSELKIVLEQINKVSERQDLIRLVDDMENSVGKPSFKEKYIAFVSNASAHSTLLSPFFSKLIEYIS
;
A
#
# COMPACT_ATOMS: atom_id res chain seq x y z
N MET A 1 -25.20 13.92 -0.74
CA MET A 1 -24.53 14.16 -2.03
C MET A 1 -23.20 13.42 -1.96
N ASN A 2 -23.05 12.36 -2.75
CA ASN A 2 -22.05 11.30 -2.60
C ASN A 2 -20.66 11.87 -2.88
N LYS A 3 -19.73 11.82 -1.93
CA LYS A 3 -18.32 12.04 -2.21
C LYS A 3 -17.86 10.85 -3.06
N ASP A 4 -17.23 11.11 -4.18
CA ASP A 4 -16.73 10.12 -5.12
C ASP A 4 -16.00 8.99 -4.38
N GLN A 5 -16.69 7.86 -4.16
CA GLN A 5 -15.99 6.60 -3.97
C GLN A 5 -15.35 6.33 -5.32
N ASN A 6 -14.05 6.60 -5.44
CA ASN A 6 -13.22 6.14 -6.55
C ASN A 6 -13.32 4.63 -6.59
N ASN A 7 -14.34 4.13 -7.29
CA ASN A 7 -14.64 2.72 -7.35
C ASN A 7 -13.77 2.14 -8.46
N ILE A 8 -12.55 1.75 -8.09
CA ILE A 8 -11.59 1.24 -9.06
C ILE A 8 -12.05 -0.16 -9.47
N SER A 9 -12.39 -0.30 -10.74
CA SER A 9 -12.77 -1.59 -11.30
C SER A 9 -11.57 -2.24 -11.96
N SER A 10 -11.39 -3.54 -11.67
CA SER A 10 -10.50 -4.43 -12.43
C SER A 10 -9.03 -4.00 -12.45
N ILE A 11 -8.31 -4.34 -11.37
CA ILE A 11 -6.89 -4.07 -11.19
C ILE A 11 -6.11 -5.39 -11.31
N GLY A 12 -5.18 -5.44 -12.26
CA GLY A 12 -4.25 -6.55 -12.44
C GLY A 12 -2.81 -6.07 -12.39
N GLY A 13 -1.90 -6.89 -11.86
CA GLY A 13 -0.47 -6.58 -11.90
C GLY A 13 0.08 -6.51 -13.32
N LEU A 14 -0.53 -7.23 -14.27
CA LEU A 14 -0.22 -7.16 -15.70
C LEU A 14 -1.36 -6.55 -16.52
N VAL A 15 -2.61 -7.01 -16.32
CA VAL A 15 -3.77 -6.56 -17.11
C VAL A 15 -4.96 -6.27 -16.20
N GLY A 16 -5.55 -5.07 -16.29
CA GLY A 16 -6.77 -4.74 -15.55
C GLY A 16 -7.94 -5.64 -15.93
N LYS A 17 -8.35 -5.63 -17.21
CA LYS A 17 -9.43 -6.47 -17.75
C LYS A 17 -8.97 -7.19 -19.03
N LEU A 18 -9.07 -8.51 -19.08
CA LEU A 18 -8.85 -9.32 -20.27
C LEU A 18 -10.20 -9.72 -20.88
N ASN A 19 -10.47 -9.32 -22.13
CA ASN A 19 -11.69 -9.69 -22.86
C ASN A 19 -11.31 -10.58 -24.06
N GLY A 20 -11.16 -11.89 -23.84
CA GLY A 20 -10.59 -12.80 -24.83
C GLY A 20 -9.07 -12.68 -24.98
N GLY A 21 -8.48 -13.54 -25.82
CA GLY A 21 -7.03 -13.60 -26.04
C GLY A 21 -6.28 -14.49 -25.05
N LYS A 22 -4.94 -14.39 -25.03
CA LYS A 22 -4.09 -15.23 -24.17
C LYS A 22 -3.01 -14.41 -23.46
N ILE A 23 -2.75 -14.74 -22.20
CA ILE A 23 -1.56 -14.32 -21.43
C ILE A 23 -0.73 -15.58 -21.21
N VAL A 24 0.46 -15.62 -21.80
CA VAL A 24 1.28 -16.83 -21.84
C VAL A 24 2.72 -16.51 -21.47
N ASN A 25 3.33 -17.31 -20.60
CA ASN A 25 4.73 -17.19 -20.20
C ASN A 25 5.08 -15.82 -19.58
N CYS A 26 4.17 -15.24 -18.79
CA CYS A 26 4.40 -13.97 -18.10
C CYS A 26 4.75 -14.16 -16.62
N SER A 27 5.59 -13.29 -16.08
CA SER A 27 5.85 -13.21 -14.63
C SER A 27 5.76 -11.76 -14.17
N VAL A 28 5.04 -11.53 -13.07
CA VAL A 28 4.90 -10.21 -12.45
C VAL A 28 5.17 -10.27 -10.96
N GLU A 29 5.95 -9.31 -10.48
CA GLU A 29 6.28 -9.12 -9.08
C GLU A 29 6.16 -7.63 -8.72
N GLY A 30 5.82 -7.33 -7.47
CA GLY A 30 5.69 -5.95 -7.01
C GLY A 30 4.54 -5.74 -6.03
N THR A 31 4.02 -4.52 -6.01
CA THR A 31 2.98 -4.11 -5.05
C THR A 31 1.83 -3.42 -5.78
N ILE A 32 0.59 -3.79 -5.45
CA ILE A 32 -0.63 -3.09 -5.86
C ILE A 32 -1.17 -2.35 -4.63
N ASN A 33 -1.15 -1.01 -4.68
CA ASN A 33 -1.70 -0.14 -3.66
C ASN A 33 -3.03 0.45 -4.15
N ILE A 34 -4.11 0.19 -3.41
CA ILE A 34 -5.47 0.59 -3.79
C ILE A 34 -5.93 1.67 -2.83
N ASN A 35 -6.00 2.93 -3.27
CA ASN A 35 -6.63 3.97 -2.47
C ASN A 35 -8.14 3.98 -2.72
N GLY A 36 -8.93 3.62 -1.71
CA GLY A 36 -10.38 3.51 -1.79
C GLY A 36 -10.88 2.08 -1.99
N SER A 37 -12.04 1.92 -2.63
CA SER A 37 -12.67 0.61 -2.84
C SER A 37 -12.34 0.04 -4.22
N ALA A 38 -11.99 -1.25 -4.27
CA ALA A 38 -11.83 -2.00 -5.51
C ALA A 38 -12.69 -3.26 -5.50
N THR A 39 -13.20 -3.63 -6.67
CA THR A 39 -14.15 -4.75 -6.82
C THR A 39 -13.50 -6.02 -7.36
N ASN A 40 -12.52 -5.89 -8.23
CA ASN A 40 -11.88 -7.00 -8.94
C ASN A 40 -10.37 -6.77 -8.93
N VAL A 41 -9.65 -7.46 -8.05
CA VAL A 41 -8.21 -7.29 -7.88
C VAL A 41 -7.53 -8.65 -8.00
N GLY A 42 -6.62 -8.78 -8.95
CA GLY A 42 -5.83 -9.98 -9.13
C GLY A 42 -4.36 -9.66 -9.32
N SER A 43 -3.49 -10.53 -8.85
CA SER A 43 -2.04 -10.31 -8.94
C SER A 43 -1.54 -10.29 -10.39
N LEU A 44 -2.21 -10.99 -11.31
CA LEU A 44 -1.90 -10.98 -12.75
C LEU A 44 -2.96 -10.22 -13.57
N VAL A 45 -4.22 -10.65 -13.45
CA VAL A 45 -5.37 -10.06 -14.15
C VAL A 45 -6.45 -9.68 -13.15
N GLY A 46 -6.99 -8.47 -13.26
CA GLY A 46 -8.07 -8.01 -12.38
C GLY A 46 -9.42 -8.66 -12.69
N SER A 47 -9.80 -8.73 -13.96
CA SER A 47 -11.01 -9.39 -14.43
C SER A 47 -10.79 -10.04 -15.79
N MET A 48 -11.37 -11.22 -16.01
CA MET A 48 -11.31 -11.92 -17.29
C MET A 48 -12.72 -12.26 -17.77
N ASP A 49 -13.05 -11.82 -18.97
CA ASP A 49 -14.27 -12.16 -19.68
C ASP A 49 -13.90 -12.81 -21.01
N GLY A 50 -13.73 -14.14 -20.96
CA GLY A 50 -13.11 -14.93 -22.01
C GLY A 50 -11.58 -14.78 -22.07
N GLY A 51 -10.92 -15.80 -22.62
CA GLY A 51 -9.46 -15.86 -22.77
C GLY A 51 -8.79 -16.97 -21.97
N GLU A 52 -7.46 -17.03 -22.04
CA GLU A 52 -6.64 -18.05 -21.39
C GLU A 52 -5.43 -17.42 -20.69
N ILE A 53 -5.09 -17.92 -19.50
CA ILE A 53 -3.78 -17.69 -18.87
C ILE A 53 -3.07 -19.02 -18.84
N GLU A 54 -1.87 -19.06 -19.40
CA GLU A 54 -1.05 -20.27 -19.45
C GLU A 54 0.38 -19.96 -18.97
N ASN A 55 0.98 -20.87 -18.20
CA ASN A 55 2.40 -20.82 -17.80
C ASN A 55 2.85 -19.46 -17.22
N SER A 56 1.99 -18.80 -16.44
CA SER A 56 2.26 -17.46 -15.92
C SER A 56 2.24 -17.43 -14.39
N THR A 57 3.10 -16.61 -13.78
CA THR A 57 3.24 -16.48 -12.33
C THR A 57 3.04 -15.04 -11.88
N ALA A 58 2.52 -14.86 -10.66
CA ALA A 58 2.37 -13.53 -10.07
C ALA A 58 2.68 -13.58 -8.57
N ASN A 59 3.60 -12.73 -8.13
CA ASN A 59 3.98 -12.55 -6.74
C ASN A 59 3.83 -11.07 -6.37
N MET A 60 2.58 -10.64 -6.21
CA MET A 60 2.25 -9.26 -5.87
C MET A 60 1.83 -9.16 -4.40
N LYS A 61 2.32 -8.14 -3.70
CA LYS A 61 1.74 -7.67 -2.44
C LYS A 61 0.55 -6.76 -2.76
N ILE A 62 -0.66 -7.14 -2.34
CA ILE A 62 -1.85 -6.30 -2.53
C ILE A 62 -2.17 -5.60 -1.20
N THR A 63 -2.33 -4.29 -1.23
CA THR A 63 -2.65 -3.47 -0.05
C THR A 63 -3.80 -2.52 -0.39
N ILE A 64 -4.89 -2.64 0.37
CA ILE A 64 -5.99 -1.67 0.34
C ILE A 64 -5.64 -0.57 1.36
N LEU A 65 -5.59 0.64 0.87
CA LEU A 65 -5.26 1.84 1.61
C LEU A 65 -6.55 2.58 1.92
N GLU A 66 -6.82 2.77 3.21
CA GLU A 66 -7.78 3.78 3.65
C GLU A 66 -7.17 5.17 3.42
N ASP A 67 -7.98 6.19 3.12
CA ASP A 67 -7.53 7.58 3.00
C ASP A 67 -7.09 8.09 4.39
N SER A 68 -5.88 7.72 4.78
CA SER A 68 -5.26 8.02 6.07
C SER A 68 -3.82 8.46 5.86
N VAL A 69 -3.32 9.29 6.79
CA VAL A 69 -1.91 9.68 6.80
C VAL A 69 -0.97 8.47 6.89
N PHE A 70 -1.42 7.37 7.51
CA PHE A 70 -0.64 6.14 7.67
C PHE A 70 -0.52 5.39 6.34
N SER A 71 -1.59 5.36 5.54
CA SER A 71 -1.56 4.80 4.19
C SER A 71 -0.60 5.56 3.26
N GLU A 72 -0.71 6.90 3.25
CA GLU A 72 0.22 7.75 2.48
C GLU A 72 1.67 7.51 2.92
N LEU A 73 1.90 7.42 4.23
CA LEU A 73 3.21 7.16 4.80
C LEU A 73 3.77 5.80 4.36
N LYS A 74 2.96 4.73 4.38
CA LYS A 74 3.38 3.39 3.92
C LYS A 74 3.76 3.39 2.43
N ILE A 75 3.01 4.11 1.58
CA ILE A 75 3.38 4.26 0.16
C ILE A 75 4.76 4.89 0.02
N VAL A 76 5.01 5.97 0.77
CA VAL A 76 6.29 6.68 0.71
C VAL A 76 7.45 5.80 1.20
N LEU A 77 7.23 4.97 2.23
CA LEU A 77 8.23 4.02 2.71
C LEU A 77 8.58 2.94 1.67
N GLU A 78 7.68 2.60 0.73
CA GLU A 78 7.99 1.66 -0.36
C GLU A 78 9.12 2.17 -1.28
N GLN A 79 9.41 3.48 -1.28
CA GLN A 79 10.52 4.07 -2.03
C GLN A 79 11.91 3.82 -1.40
N ILE A 80 11.96 3.33 -0.15
CA ILE A 80 13.22 3.02 0.53
C ILE A 80 13.80 1.74 -0.06
N ASN A 81 15.00 1.82 -0.66
CA ASN A 81 15.64 0.72 -1.36
C ASN A 81 16.02 -0.46 -0.44
N LYS A 82 16.43 -0.18 0.80
CA LYS A 82 16.87 -1.22 1.74
C LYS A 82 15.66 -1.93 2.34
N VAL A 83 15.38 -3.13 1.83
CA VAL A 83 14.18 -3.92 2.17
C VAL A 83 13.98 -4.11 3.67
N SER A 84 15.04 -4.46 4.41
CA SER A 84 14.93 -4.70 5.86
C SER A 84 14.49 -3.45 6.61
N GLU A 85 15.09 -2.30 6.27
CA GLU A 85 14.80 -1.02 6.90
C GLU A 85 13.39 -0.53 6.55
N ARG A 86 13.00 -0.68 5.28
CA ARG A 86 11.64 -0.42 4.83
C ARG A 86 10.62 -1.25 5.63
N GLN A 87 10.87 -2.55 5.79
CA GLN A 87 9.96 -3.44 6.53
C GLN A 87 9.88 -3.08 8.01
N ASP A 88 11.01 -2.72 8.65
CA ASP A 88 11.04 -2.27 10.03
C ASP A 88 10.23 -0.97 10.21
N LEU A 89 10.40 -0.01 9.31
CA LEU A 89 9.64 1.24 9.34
C LEU A 89 8.14 1.02 9.09
N ILE A 90 7.76 0.17 8.13
CA ILE A 90 6.35 -0.18 7.90
C ILE A 90 5.74 -0.80 9.16
N ARG A 91 6.45 -1.70 9.84
CA ARG A 91 5.99 -2.30 11.10
C ARG A 91 5.81 -1.25 12.20
N LEU A 92 6.71 -0.29 12.32
CA LEU A 92 6.57 0.82 13.28
C LEU A 92 5.35 1.70 12.96
N VAL A 93 5.05 1.91 11.68
CA VAL A 93 3.84 2.61 11.24
C VAL A 93 2.59 1.80 11.58
N ASP A 94 2.58 0.49 11.36
CA ASP A 94 1.46 -0.39 11.73
C ASP A 94 1.21 -0.37 13.25
N ASP A 95 2.28 -0.48 14.06
CA ASP A 95 2.19 -0.39 15.52
C ASP A 95 1.60 0.95 15.99
N MET A 96 2.02 2.04 15.35
CA MET A 96 1.58 3.39 15.65
C MET A 96 0.11 3.61 15.24
N GLU A 97 -0.27 3.19 14.03
CA GLU A 97 -1.65 3.26 13.55
C GLU A 97 -2.61 2.48 14.48
N ASN A 98 -2.24 1.27 14.89
CA ASN A 98 -3.00 0.46 15.84
C ASN A 98 -3.11 1.07 17.26
N SER A 99 -2.31 2.10 17.55
CA SER A 99 -2.30 2.79 18.83
C SER A 99 -3.04 4.14 18.83
N VAL A 100 -3.60 4.56 17.69
CA VAL A 100 -4.39 5.80 17.60
C VAL A 100 -5.48 5.85 18.67
N GLY A 101 -5.59 6.99 19.35
CA GLY A 101 -6.53 7.22 20.46
C GLY A 101 -6.15 6.55 21.79
N LYS A 102 -5.01 5.86 21.86
CA LYS A 102 -4.50 5.23 23.08
C LYS A 102 -3.30 6.02 23.63
N PRO A 103 -3.06 6.01 24.96
CA PRO A 103 -1.89 6.67 25.56
C PRO A 103 -0.55 6.16 25.01
N SER A 104 -0.51 4.91 24.53
CA SER A 104 0.68 4.30 23.92
C SER A 104 1.06 4.89 22.57
N PHE A 105 0.20 5.70 21.93
CA PHE A 105 0.50 6.33 20.64
C PHE A 105 1.79 7.15 20.66
N LYS A 106 1.97 7.95 21.72
CA LYS A 106 3.16 8.81 21.88
C LYS A 106 4.45 7.99 21.89
N GLU A 107 4.46 6.84 22.56
CA GLU A 107 5.61 5.95 22.60
C GLU A 107 5.91 5.35 21.22
N LYS A 108 4.88 4.94 20.48
CA LYS A 108 5.02 4.42 19.12
C LYS A 108 5.49 5.48 18.12
N TYR A 109 5.00 6.71 18.24
CA TYR A 109 5.46 7.85 17.44
C TYR A 109 6.96 8.14 17.67
N ILE A 110 7.41 8.19 18.92
CA ILE A 110 8.84 8.43 19.24
C ILE A 110 9.71 7.29 18.67
N ALA A 111 9.26 6.03 18.80
CA ALA A 111 9.95 4.88 18.23
C ALA A 111 10.06 5.00 16.71
N PHE A 112 8.97 5.36 16.02
CA PHE A 112 8.98 5.59 14.58
C PHE A 112 9.97 6.69 14.18
N VAL A 113 9.86 7.90 14.75
CA VAL A 113 10.73 9.04 14.41
C VAL A 113 12.21 8.71 14.62
N SER A 114 12.55 8.01 15.69
CA SER A 114 13.94 7.63 15.99
C SER A 114 14.54 6.73 14.90
N ASN A 115 13.76 5.75 14.42
CA ASN A 115 14.19 4.83 13.36
C ASN A 115 14.09 5.45 11.96
N ALA A 116 13.20 6.43 11.77
CA ALA A 116 12.97 7.14 10.53
C ALA A 116 13.98 8.27 10.25
N SER A 117 14.90 8.56 11.19
CA SER A 117 15.81 9.70 11.14
C SER A 117 16.68 9.75 9.87
N ALA A 118 17.11 8.59 9.38
CA ALA A 118 17.88 8.45 8.13
C ALA A 118 17.10 8.88 6.88
N HIS A 119 15.76 8.92 6.95
CA HIS A 119 14.85 9.30 5.85
C HIS A 119 14.09 10.59 6.16
N SER A 120 14.60 11.43 7.07
CA SER A 120 13.91 12.63 7.54
C SER A 120 13.47 13.58 6.42
N THR A 121 14.24 13.71 5.33
CA THR A 121 13.87 14.55 4.18
C THR A 121 12.62 14.04 3.45
N LEU A 122 12.44 12.72 3.39
CA LEU A 122 11.29 12.08 2.77
C LEU A 122 10.08 12.11 3.70
N LEU A 123 10.31 11.98 5.01
CA LEU A 123 9.27 11.73 6.00
C LEU A 123 8.82 12.98 6.77
N SER A 124 9.53 14.10 6.64
CA SER A 124 9.21 15.34 7.37
C SER A 124 7.76 15.83 7.20
N PRO A 125 7.11 15.75 6.01
CA PRO A 125 5.73 16.20 5.87
C PRO A 125 4.74 15.39 6.73
N PHE A 126 5.08 14.13 7.03
CA PHE A 126 4.23 13.23 7.82
C PHE A 126 4.39 13.44 9.32
N PHE A 127 5.58 13.83 9.80
CA PHE A 127 5.79 14.08 11.23
C PHE A 127 4.84 15.16 11.75
N SER A 128 4.63 16.24 10.99
CA SER A 128 3.69 17.30 11.35
C SER A 128 2.24 16.80 11.43
N LYS A 129 1.80 16.00 10.46
CA LYS A 129 0.45 15.41 10.46
C LYS A 129 0.25 14.41 11.61
N LEU A 130 1.27 13.61 11.91
CA LEU A 130 1.22 12.58 12.97
C LEU A 130 1.17 13.16 14.38
N ILE A 131 1.73 14.35 14.60
CA ILE A 131 1.66 15.06 15.89
C ILE A 131 0.21 15.35 16.32
N GLU A 132 -0.72 15.53 15.37
CA GLU A 132 -2.15 15.76 15.65
C GLU A 132 -2.83 14.61 16.41
N TYR A 133 -2.21 13.42 16.43
CA TYR A 133 -2.72 12.26 17.17
C TYR A 133 -2.15 12.16 18.60
N ILE A 134 -1.25 13.06 19.00
CA ILE A 134 -0.62 13.09 20.32
C ILE A 134 -1.35 14.06 21.28
N SER A 135 -2.11 15.03 20.74
CA SER A 135 -2.89 16.02 21.48
C SER A 135 -4.16 15.46 22.07
#